data_AF-A0A3C0S9Z6-F1
#
_entry.id   AF-A0A3C0S9Z6-F1
#
_cell.length_a   1.000
_cell.length_b   1.000
_cell.length_c   1.000
_cell.angle_alpha   90.00
_cell.angle_beta   90.00
_cell.angle_gamma   90.00
#
_symmetry.space_group_name_H-M   'P 1'
#
loop_
_entity.id
_entity.type
_entity.pdbx_description
1 polymer ?
#
loop_
_entity_poly.entity_id
_entity_poly.type
_entity_poly.pdbx_seq_one_letter_code
_entity_poly.pdbx_strand_id
1 'polypeptide(L)' 'MARKKRKQVTRESVLEALSQTDYNQTQAARLLDLHRITLWRKMKEFNITPR' A
#
# COMPACT_ATOMS: atom_id res chain seq x y z
N MET A 1 23.82 11.96 -6.11
CA MET A 1 22.71 10.98 -6.23
C MET A 1 21.46 11.60 -5.63
N ALA A 2 20.50 12.05 -6.45
CA ALA A 2 19.28 12.68 -5.94
C ALA A 2 18.41 11.64 -5.22
N ARG A 3 18.08 11.86 -3.94
CA ARG A 3 17.16 11.02 -3.17
C ARG A 3 15.78 11.11 -3.82
N LYS A 4 15.39 10.10 -4.62
CA LYS A 4 14.07 9.99 -5.25
C LYS A 4 13.01 10.29 -4.18
N LYS A 5 12.25 11.37 -4.38
CA LYS A 5 11.21 11.82 -3.44
C LYS A 5 10.26 10.64 -3.24
N ARG A 6 10.24 10.04 -2.04
CA ARG A 6 9.37 8.88 -1.76
C ARG A 6 7.94 9.35 -2.02
N LYS A 7 7.28 8.74 -3.00
CA LYS A 7 5.88 9.01 -3.30
C LYS A 7 5.11 8.73 -2.01
N GLN A 8 4.38 9.72 -1.49
CA GLN A 8 3.62 9.51 -0.27
C GLN A 8 2.52 8.48 -0.57
N VAL A 9 2.45 7.44 0.26
CA VAL A 9 1.41 6.43 0.17
C VAL A 9 0.14 7.04 0.76
N THR A 10 -0.87 7.27 -0.08
CA THR A 10 -2.17 7.80 0.34
C THR A 10 -3.18 6.67 0.53
N ARG A 11 -4.29 6.96 1.20
CA ARG A 11 -5.37 6.00 1.43
C ARG A 11 -5.93 5.45 0.12
N GLU A 12 -6.11 6.32 -0.88
CA GLU A 12 -6.64 5.98 -2.20
C GLU A 12 -5.70 5.01 -2.92
N SER A 13 -4.39 5.27 -2.90
CA SER A 13 -3.41 4.37 -3.53
C SER A 13 -3.39 2.97 -2.91
N VAL A 14 -3.61 2.89 -1.59
CA VAL A 14 -3.70 1.60 -0.87
C VAL A 14 -4.98 0.86 -1.27
N LEU A 15 -6.13 1.53 -1.33
CA LEU A 15 -7.39 0.92 -1.74
C LEU A 15 -7.37 0.46 -3.20
N GLU A 16 -6.79 1.28 -4.09
CA GLU A 16 -6.65 0.95 -5.49
C GLU A 16 -5.78 -0.30 -5.69
N ALA A 17 -4.60 -0.35 -5.04
CA ALA A 17 -3.72 -1.51 -5.12
C ALA A 17 -4.35 -2.77 -4.51
N LEU A 18 -5.11 -2.64 -3.42
CA LEU A 18 -5.87 -3.76 -2.85
C LEU A 18 -6.96 -4.23 -3.82
N SER A 19 -7.72 -3.32 -4.42
CA SER A 19 -8.78 -3.66 -5.38
C SER A 19 -8.22 -4.33 -6.64
N GLN A 20 -7.07 -3.88 -7.16
CA GLN A 20 -6.43 -4.48 -8.34
C GLN A 20 -5.88 -5.90 -8.08
N THR A 21 -5.68 -6.26 -6.82
CA THR A 21 -5.05 -7.53 -6.43
C THR A 21 -5.99 -8.45 -5.68
N ASP A 22 -7.29 -8.22 -5.78
CA ASP A 22 -8.32 -8.96 -5.07
C ASP A 22 -8.02 -9.06 -3.56
N TYR A 23 -7.63 -7.93 -2.97
CA TYR A 23 -7.22 -7.73 -1.57
C TYR A 23 -6.00 -8.55 -1.12
N ASN A 24 -5.20 -9.08 -2.05
CA ASN A 24 -3.94 -9.74 -1.75
C ASN A 24 -2.88 -8.73 -1.29
N GLN A 25 -2.72 -8.59 0.03
CA GLN A 25 -1.80 -7.62 0.65
C GLN A 25 -0.34 -7.73 0.18
N THR A 26 0.13 -8.94 -0.15
CA THR A 26 1.49 -9.13 -0.65
C THR A 26 1.64 -8.58 -2.06
N GLN A 27 0.65 -8.81 -2.93
CA GLN A 27 0.67 -8.26 -4.29
C GLN A 27 0.41 -6.74 -4.29
N ALA A 28 -0.53 -6.24 -3.49
CA ALA A 28 -0.78 -4.81 -3.35
C ALA A 28 0.46 -4.04 -2.86
N ALA A 29 1.22 -4.64 -1.93
CA ALA A 29 2.45 -4.04 -1.44
C ALA A 29 3.51 -3.96 -2.55
N ARG A 30 3.62 -5.00 -3.39
CA ARG A 30 4.52 -5.00 -4.56
C ARG A 30 4.13 -3.92 -5.57
N LEU A 31 2.84 -3.71 -5.84
CA LEU A 31 2.37 -2.65 -6.73
C LEU A 31 2.76 -1.25 -6.25
N LEU A 32 2.77 -1.04 -4.93
CA LEU A 32 3.13 0.23 -4.30
C LEU A 32 4.63 0.39 -4.02
N ASP A 33 5.46 -0.59 -4.41
CA ASP A 33 6.90 -0.64 -4.07
C ASP A 33 7.14 -0.56 -2.54
N LEU A 34 6.29 -1.28 -1.78
CA LEU A 34 6.33 -1.34 -0.33
C LEU A 34 6.62 -2.76 0.14
N HIS A 35 7.22 -2.86 1.32
CA HIS A 35 7.18 -4.10 2.08
C HIS A 35 5.75 -4.38 2.58
N ARG A 36 5.34 -5.66 2.62
CA ARG A 36 4.00 -6.08 3.09
C ARG A 36 3.66 -5.59 4.50
N ILE A 37 4.65 -5.49 5.39
CA ILE A 37 4.46 -4.94 6.75
C ILE A 37 4.16 -3.43 6.68
N THR A 38 4.80 -2.69 5.79
CA THR A 38 4.54 -1.25 5.59
C THR A 38 3.13 -1.02 5.08
N LEU A 39 2.67 -1.84 4.12
CA LEU A 39 1.28 -1.79 3.65
C LEU A 39 0.30 -2.02 4.81
N TRP A 40 0.53 -3.04 5.63
CA TRP A 40 -0.34 -3.33 6.79
C TRP A 40 -0.41 -2.18 7.79
N ARG A 41 0.72 -1.54 8.11
CA ARG A 41 0.73 -0.36 8.98
C ARG A 41 -0.07 0.79 8.38
N LYS A 42 0.05 1.01 7.07
CA LYS A 42 -0.72 2.03 6.33
C LYS A 42 -2.21 1.69 6.28
N MET A 43 -2.58 0.43 6.08
CA MET A 43 -3.97 -0.02 6.17
C MET A 43 -4.56 0.27 7.55
N LYS A 44 -3.80 -0.01 8.62
CA LYS A 44 -4.21 0.32 10.00
C LYS A 44 -4.35 1.83 10.22
N GLU A 45 -3.39 2.62 9.76
CA GLU A 45 -3.42 4.10 9.83
C GLU A 45 -4.63 4.70 9.09
N PHE A 46 -5.03 4.08 7.98
CA PHE A 46 -6.14 4.54 7.15
C PHE A 46 -7.49 3.86 7.46
N ASN A 47 -7.57 3.07 8.53
CA ASN A 47 -8.75 2.29 8.92
C ASN A 47 -9.31 1.43 7.77
N ILE A 48 -8.42 0.81 6.99
CA ILE A 48 -8.78 -0.15 5.93
C ILE A 48 -8.78 -1.55 6.54
N THR A 49 -9.96 -2.17 6.63
CA THR A 49 -10.10 -3.56 7.04
C THR A 49 -9.87 -4.48 5.85
N PRO A 50 -9.03 -5.53 5.99
CA PRO A 50 -9.01 -6.60 4.99
C PRO A 50 -10.40 -7.26 4.95
N ARG A 51 -10.88 -7.57 3.74
CA ARG A 51 -12.06 -8.42 3.54
C ARG A 51 -11.70 -9.89 3.75
#